data_AF-A0A0G0Y3D8-F1
#
_entry.id   AF-A0A0G0Y3D8-F1
#
_cell.length_a   1.000
_cell.length_b   1.000
_cell.length_c   1.000
_cell.angle_alpha   90.00
_cell.angle_beta   90.00
_cell.angle_gamma   90.00
#
_symmetry.space_group_name_H-M   'P 1'
#
loop_
_entity.id
_entity.type
_entity.pdbx_description
1 polymer ?
#
loop_
_entity_poly.entity_id
_entity_poly.type
_entity_poly.pdbx_seq_one_letter_code
_entity_poly.pdbx_strand_id
1 'polypeptide(L)'
;MLRKLNVCFLPSNLRLTRALVFSLLNTDNDVMAKVKVKTKKKIPEQSLGKKIVKVLVNYFTTQFILMIIVGFAAWGILVWFKVQYAILLAILIAILSVIPHFGMALGSITAAIVAIFDKVVFVNNAPAIVEGILLLLALFVLNKIVDFLLAPIFLGAANKVNPLIIFFAVILGTLTFGLVGAILAVPVTLVAITVWQHFYK
;
A
#
# COMPACT_ATOMS: atom_id res chain seq x y z
N MET A 1 40.73 40.22 -13.84
CA MET A 1 41.90 39.52 -13.29
C MET A 1 41.46 38.09 -13.00
N LEU A 2 41.93 37.13 -13.82
CA LEU A 2 42.10 35.67 -13.62
C LEU A 2 41.34 35.04 -12.42
N ARG A 3 40.68 33.88 -12.50
CA ARG A 3 41.08 32.66 -13.22
C ARG A 3 40.03 31.58 -12.99
N LYS A 4 39.66 30.87 -14.07
CA LYS A 4 39.44 29.42 -14.16
C LYS A 4 39.19 28.67 -12.83
N LEU A 5 37.98 28.18 -12.63
CA LEU A 5 37.83 26.78 -12.23
C LEU A 5 37.22 25.99 -13.39
N ASN A 6 38.04 25.06 -13.89
CA ASN A 6 37.64 23.96 -14.74
C ASN A 6 36.46 23.23 -14.10
N VAL A 7 35.30 23.25 -14.76
CA VAL A 7 34.46 22.07 -14.85
C VAL A 7 34.30 21.77 -16.34
N CYS A 8 35.40 21.25 -16.87
CA CYS A 8 35.37 20.34 -18.00
C CYS A 8 34.56 19.11 -17.56
N PHE A 9 33.75 18.57 -18.47
CA PHE A 9 32.85 17.42 -18.29
C PHE A 9 31.54 17.66 -17.51
N LEU A 10 30.52 18.17 -18.20
CA LEU A 10 29.17 17.61 -18.04
C LEU A 10 28.57 17.35 -19.43
N PRO A 11 28.06 16.13 -19.70
CA PRO A 11 27.61 15.73 -21.02
C PRO A 11 26.33 16.49 -21.42
N SER A 12 26.02 16.43 -22.72
CA SER A 12 24.82 16.91 -23.44
C SER A 12 23.45 16.52 -22.85
N ASN A 13 23.42 15.92 -21.65
CA ASN A 13 22.26 15.36 -20.98
C ASN A 13 21.70 16.28 -19.86
N LEU A 14 22.32 17.45 -19.60
CA LEU A 14 21.87 18.38 -18.55
C LEU A 14 20.55 19.11 -18.89
N ARG A 15 20.19 19.17 -20.17
CA ARG A 15 18.88 19.64 -20.62
C ARG A 15 17.77 18.64 -20.28
N LEU A 16 18.08 17.35 -20.35
CA LEU A 16 17.13 16.27 -20.03
C LEU A 16 16.91 16.14 -18.52
N THR A 17 17.94 16.35 -17.70
CA THR A 17 17.76 16.35 -16.24
C THR A 17 16.93 17.54 -15.76
N ARG A 18 17.12 18.74 -16.34
CA ARG A 18 16.24 19.89 -16.08
C ARG A 18 14.82 19.68 -16.58
N ALA A 19 14.64 19.09 -17.76
CA ALA A 19 13.32 18.77 -18.33
C ALA A 19 12.59 17.68 -17.53
N LEU A 20 13.30 16.65 -17.05
CA LEU A 20 12.76 15.61 -16.18
C LEU A 20 12.39 16.16 -14.81
N VAL A 21 13.23 17.01 -14.21
CA VAL A 21 12.91 17.68 -12.94
C VAL A 21 11.70 18.61 -13.11
N PHE A 22 11.62 19.36 -14.21
CA PHE A 22 10.45 20.19 -14.52
C PHE A 22 9.19 19.35 -14.80
N SER A 23 9.30 18.22 -15.50
CA SER A 23 8.19 17.30 -15.76
C SER A 23 7.72 16.58 -14.50
N LEU A 24 8.63 16.22 -13.59
CA LEU A 24 8.30 15.63 -12.30
C LEU A 24 7.67 16.65 -11.34
N LEU A 25 8.07 17.92 -11.42
CA LEU A 25 7.47 19.01 -10.64
C LEU A 25 6.15 19.54 -11.24
N ASN A 26 5.91 19.34 -12.53
CA ASN A 26 4.73 19.84 -13.24
C ASN A 26 3.62 18.79 -13.44
N THR A 27 3.84 17.53 -13.02
CA THR A 27 2.83 16.45 -13.12
C THR A 27 1.69 16.61 -12.10
N ASP A 28 1.75 17.57 -11.18
CA ASP A 28 0.65 17.89 -10.26
C ASP A 28 -0.39 18.87 -10.83
N ASN A 29 -0.12 19.57 -11.95
CA ASN A 29 -0.98 20.68 -12.40
C ASN A 29 -1.96 20.37 -13.53
N ASP A 30 -1.66 19.43 -14.46
CA ASP A 30 -2.55 19.19 -15.62
C ASP A 30 -3.58 18.07 -15.44
N VAL A 31 -3.30 17.07 -14.59
CA VAL A 31 -4.28 16.00 -14.29
C VAL A 31 -5.42 16.54 -13.40
N MET A 32 -5.14 17.59 -12.63
CA MET A 32 -6.10 18.28 -11.77
C MET A 32 -7.13 19.15 -12.54
N ALA A 33 -6.92 19.39 -13.84
CA ALA A 33 -7.82 20.23 -14.66
C ALA A 33 -8.93 19.45 -15.39
N LYS A 34 -8.78 18.13 -15.60
CA LYS A 34 -9.75 17.32 -16.36
C LYS A 34 -10.62 16.39 -15.53
N VAL A 35 -10.34 16.21 -14.25
CA VAL A 35 -11.29 15.59 -13.33
C VAL A 35 -12.07 16.69 -12.60
N LYS A 36 -12.90 17.42 -13.34
CA LYS A 36 -14.04 18.13 -12.74
C LYS A 36 -15.02 17.08 -12.23
N VAL A 37 -14.69 16.45 -11.10
CA VAL A 37 -15.70 15.79 -10.28
C VAL A 37 -16.70 16.87 -9.92
N LYS A 38 -17.93 16.63 -10.36
CA LYS A 38 -19.12 17.38 -10.04
C LYS A 38 -19.40 17.24 -8.54
N THR A 39 -18.60 17.89 -7.70
CA THR A 39 -18.87 18.07 -6.26
C THR A 39 -19.13 19.53 -5.98
N LYS A 40 -20.16 20.07 -6.66
CA LYS A 40 -20.86 21.26 -6.18
C LYS A 40 -21.88 20.80 -5.14
N LYS A 41 -21.41 20.45 -3.94
CA LYS A 41 -22.25 20.45 -2.74
C LYS A 41 -21.51 21.31 -1.72
N LYS A 42 -22.06 22.48 -1.44
CA LYS A 42 -21.61 23.39 -0.38
C LYS A 42 -21.82 22.63 0.93
N ILE A 43 -20.81 21.86 1.35
CA ILE A 43 -20.88 21.10 2.59
C ILE A 43 -20.82 22.14 3.71
N PRO A 44 -21.79 22.17 4.64
CA PRO A 44 -21.76 23.09 5.78
C PRO A 44 -20.40 22.94 6.47
N GLU A 45 -19.83 24.05 6.92
CA GLU A 45 -18.53 24.12 7.60
C GLU A 45 -18.46 23.04 8.68
N GLN A 46 -17.90 21.88 8.33
CA GLN A 46 -17.86 20.75 9.24
C GLN A 46 -16.76 21.05 10.24
N SER A 47 -17.15 21.17 11.50
CA SER A 47 -16.24 21.18 12.66
C SER A 47 -15.15 20.12 12.46
N LEU A 48 -13.88 20.47 12.74
CA LEU A 48 -12.72 19.60 12.58
C LEU A 48 -12.95 18.16 13.07
N GLY A 49 -13.62 17.99 14.22
CA GLY A 49 -13.97 16.68 14.77
C GLY A 49 -14.78 15.78 13.83
N LYS A 50 -15.77 16.34 13.11
CA LYS A 50 -16.57 15.57 12.14
C LYS A 50 -15.74 15.09 10.95
N LYS A 51 -14.74 15.86 10.52
CA LYS A 51 -13.81 15.45 9.45
C LYS A 51 -12.92 14.30 9.91
N ILE A 52 -12.34 14.41 11.11
CA ILE A 52 -11.50 13.37 11.72
C ILE A 52 -12.27 12.06 11.85
N VAL A 53 -13.47 12.10 12.46
CA VAL A 53 -14.33 10.92 12.61
C VAL A 53 -14.64 10.31 11.26
N LYS A 54 -15.00 11.12 10.25
CA LYS A 54 -15.29 10.62 8.91
C LYS A 54 -14.08 9.93 8.27
N VAL A 55 -12.88 10.48 8.40
CA VAL A 55 -11.65 9.88 7.85
C VAL A 55 -11.33 8.56 8.53
N LEU A 56 -11.44 8.50 9.86
CA LEU A 56 -11.21 7.27 10.62
C LEU A 56 -12.24 6.19 10.29
N VAL A 57 -13.53 6.54 10.28
CA VAL A 57 -14.61 5.60 9.93
C VAL A 57 -14.42 5.05 8.52
N ASN A 58 -14.12 5.92 7.55
CA ASN A 58 -13.82 5.47 6.18
C ASN A 58 -12.61 4.54 6.15
N TYR A 59 -11.51 4.88 6.85
CA TYR A 59 -10.31 4.04 6.91
C TYR A 59 -10.62 2.64 7.47
N PHE A 60 -11.23 2.56 8.65
CA PHE A 60 -11.55 1.27 9.27
C PHE A 60 -12.57 0.46 8.47
N THR A 61 -13.58 1.11 7.89
CA THR A 61 -14.58 0.43 7.04
C THR A 61 -13.91 -0.14 5.79
N THR A 62 -13.09 0.65 5.09
CA THR A 62 -12.32 0.18 3.94
C THR A 62 -11.38 -0.96 4.33
N GLN A 63 -10.65 -0.81 5.43
CA GLN A 63 -9.68 -1.81 5.86
C GLN A 63 -10.35 -3.14 6.19
N PHE A 64 -11.49 -3.11 6.89
CA PHE A 64 -12.26 -4.30 7.19
C PHE A 64 -12.76 -5.02 5.91
N ILE A 65 -13.27 -4.25 4.93
CA ILE A 65 -13.69 -4.79 3.64
C ILE A 65 -12.50 -5.43 2.90
N LEU A 66 -11.34 -4.76 2.89
CA LEU A 66 -10.13 -5.30 2.27
C LEU A 66 -9.67 -6.60 2.92
N MET A 67 -9.67 -6.67 4.26
CA MET A 67 -9.32 -7.90 4.98
C MET A 67 -10.20 -9.08 4.57
N ILE A 68 -11.51 -8.85 4.44
CA ILE A 68 -12.46 -9.87 3.99
C ILE A 68 -12.14 -10.32 2.57
N ILE A 69 -11.97 -9.38 1.63
CA ILE A 69 -11.69 -9.71 0.23
C ILE A 69 -10.35 -10.45 0.10
N VAL A 70 -9.31 -9.98 0.79
CA VAL A 70 -7.98 -10.60 0.81
C VAL A 70 -8.06 -12.00 1.42
N GLY A 71 -8.78 -12.17 2.53
CA GLY A 71 -8.97 -13.47 3.17
C GLY A 71 -9.64 -14.48 2.25
N PHE A 72 -10.75 -14.11 1.59
CA PHE A 72 -11.42 -14.99 0.64
C PHE A 72 -10.56 -15.29 -0.60
N ALA A 73 -9.85 -14.30 -1.14
CA ALA A 73 -8.98 -14.50 -2.29
C ALA A 73 -7.79 -15.40 -1.94
N ALA A 74 -7.13 -15.17 -0.79
CA ALA A 74 -6.04 -16.00 -0.30
C ALA A 74 -6.51 -17.43 0.00
N TRP A 75 -7.70 -17.59 0.60
CA TRP A 75 -8.31 -18.90 0.81
C TRP A 75 -8.55 -19.64 -0.50
N GLY A 76 -9.11 -18.97 -1.51
CA GLY A 76 -9.31 -19.54 -2.84
C GLY A 76 -8.00 -20.02 -3.48
N ILE A 77 -6.93 -19.23 -3.38
CA ILE A 77 -5.59 -19.62 -3.86
C ILE A 77 -5.09 -20.85 -3.08
N LEU A 78 -5.13 -20.82 -1.74
CA LEU A 78 -4.63 -21.91 -0.91
C LEU A 78 -5.39 -23.23 -1.12
N VAL A 79 -6.71 -23.16 -1.31
CA VAL A 79 -7.55 -24.32 -1.65
C VAL A 79 -7.23 -24.83 -3.05
N TRP A 80 -7.03 -23.94 -4.02
CA TRP A 80 -6.65 -24.33 -5.38
C TRP A 80 -5.32 -25.09 -5.38
N PHE A 81 -4.37 -24.64 -4.57
CA PHE A 81 -3.11 -25.33 -4.32
C PHE A 81 -3.26 -26.58 -3.44
N LYS A 82 -4.43 -26.89 -2.85
CA LYS A 82 -4.68 -28.04 -1.95
C LYS A 82 -3.85 -28.04 -0.66
N VAL A 83 -3.58 -26.87 -0.10
CA VAL A 83 -2.94 -26.76 1.22
C VAL A 83 -3.91 -27.23 2.31
N GLN A 84 -3.50 -28.13 3.20
CA GLN A 84 -4.40 -28.69 4.23
C GLN A 84 -4.94 -27.60 5.17
N TYR A 85 -4.08 -26.67 5.55
CA TYR A 85 -4.40 -25.57 6.48
C TYR A 85 -4.87 -24.29 5.77
N ALA A 86 -5.47 -24.40 4.57
CA ALA A 86 -5.82 -23.25 3.73
C ALA A 86 -6.65 -22.18 4.46
N ILE A 87 -7.67 -22.58 5.25
CA ILE A 87 -8.53 -21.61 5.95
C ILE A 87 -7.78 -20.89 7.09
N LEU A 88 -6.97 -21.62 7.85
CA LEU A 88 -6.18 -21.05 8.95
C LEU A 88 -5.16 -20.04 8.41
N LEU A 89 -4.45 -20.40 7.34
CA LEU A 89 -3.48 -19.55 6.68
C LEU A 89 -4.13 -18.33 6.01
N ALA A 90 -5.31 -18.49 5.41
CA ALA A 90 -6.03 -17.37 4.82
C ALA A 90 -6.49 -16.36 5.87
N ILE A 91 -7.00 -16.83 7.01
CA ILE A 91 -7.35 -15.98 8.15
C ILE A 91 -6.09 -15.26 8.68
N LEU A 92 -4.97 -15.97 8.79
CA LEU A 92 -3.69 -15.36 9.17
C LEU A 92 -3.30 -14.25 8.20
N ILE A 93 -3.32 -14.50 6.88
CA ILE A 93 -3.01 -13.49 5.85
C ILE A 93 -3.95 -12.29 5.96
N ALA A 94 -5.25 -12.51 6.14
CA ALA A 94 -6.23 -11.45 6.29
C ALA A 94 -5.98 -10.59 7.54
N ILE A 95 -5.71 -11.20 8.69
CA ILE A 95 -5.39 -10.48 9.93
C ILE A 95 -4.09 -9.69 9.77
N LEU A 96 -3.05 -10.31 9.23
CA LEU A 96 -1.77 -9.64 9.02
C LEU A 96 -1.92 -8.46 8.05
N SER A 97 -2.79 -8.56 7.03
CA SER A 97 -3.02 -7.49 6.04
C SER A 97 -3.53 -6.17 6.62
N VAL A 98 -3.88 -6.13 7.92
CA VAL A 98 -4.11 -4.88 8.65
C VAL A 98 -2.93 -3.93 8.48
N ILE A 99 -1.70 -4.45 8.46
CA ILE A 99 -0.48 -3.68 8.23
C ILE A 99 -0.25 -3.60 6.72
N PRO A 100 -0.35 -2.39 6.11
CA PRO A 100 -0.18 -2.25 4.67
C PRO A 100 1.17 -2.79 4.21
N HIS A 101 1.16 -3.48 3.07
CA HIS A 101 2.31 -4.09 2.38
C HIS A 101 3.03 -5.21 3.15
N PHE A 102 3.38 -5.01 4.43
CA PHE A 102 4.14 -5.97 5.23
C PHE A 102 3.30 -7.17 5.67
N GLY A 103 2.04 -6.92 6.03
CA GLY A 103 1.13 -7.96 6.52
C GLY A 103 0.92 -9.11 5.54
N MET A 104 0.44 -8.78 4.35
CA MET A 104 0.23 -9.77 3.29
C MET A 104 1.54 -10.45 2.88
N ALA A 105 2.66 -9.72 2.84
CA ALA A 105 3.96 -10.29 2.48
C ALA A 105 4.40 -11.37 3.50
N LEU A 106 4.35 -11.05 4.80
CA LEU A 106 4.69 -11.99 5.87
C LEU A 106 3.75 -13.19 5.90
N GLY A 107 2.44 -12.97 5.74
CA GLY A 107 1.46 -14.05 5.66
C GLY A 107 1.70 -14.97 4.46
N SER A 108 2.04 -14.40 3.30
CA SER A 108 2.32 -15.17 2.09
C SER A 108 3.58 -16.02 2.22
N ILE A 109 4.64 -15.47 2.82
CA ILE A 109 5.88 -16.21 3.10
C ILE A 109 5.58 -17.36 4.06
N THR A 110 4.83 -17.10 5.13
CA THR A 110 4.45 -18.13 6.12
C THR A 110 3.65 -19.25 5.45
N ALA A 111 2.67 -18.91 4.61
CA ALA A 111 1.88 -19.89 3.87
C ALA A 111 2.73 -20.72 2.89
N ALA A 112 3.68 -20.08 2.20
CA ALA A 112 4.61 -20.77 1.31
C ALA A 112 5.52 -21.75 2.06
N ILE A 113 6.03 -21.36 3.23
CA ILE A 113 6.83 -22.25 4.09
C ILE A 113 5.98 -23.45 4.51
N VAL A 114 4.76 -23.22 5.02
CA VAL A 114 3.87 -24.31 5.44
C VAL A 114 3.56 -25.26 4.29
N ALA A 115 3.30 -24.74 3.08
CA ALA A 115 3.04 -25.57 1.90
C ALA A 115 4.23 -26.47 1.52
N ILE A 116 5.47 -26.03 1.72
CA ILE A 116 6.66 -26.86 1.48
C ILE A 116 6.69 -28.06 2.45
N PHE A 117 6.30 -27.86 3.72
CA PHE A 117 6.30 -28.93 4.72
C PHE A 117 5.10 -29.87 4.62
N ASP A 118 3.95 -29.36 4.19
CA ASP A 118 2.69 -30.11 4.11
C ASP A 118 2.67 -31.14 2.95
N LYS A 119 3.73 -31.22 2.14
CA LYS A 119 3.82 -32.05 0.91
C LYS A 119 2.55 -31.93 0.08
N VAL A 120 2.21 -30.67 -0.19
CA VAL A 120 1.14 -30.32 -1.10
C VAL A 120 1.37 -31.07 -2.43
N VAL A 121 0.29 -31.49 -3.08
CA VAL A 121 0.35 -32.16 -4.39
C VAL A 121 -0.52 -31.36 -5.33
N PHE A 122 0.03 -30.23 -5.80
CA PHE A 122 -0.60 -29.43 -6.84
C PHE A 122 -0.10 -29.87 -8.22
N VAL A 123 1.20 -30.12 -8.36
CA VAL A 123 1.81 -30.59 -9.60
C VAL A 123 2.38 -31.99 -9.38
N ASN A 124 1.87 -32.98 -10.13
CA ASN A 124 2.35 -34.35 -10.06
C ASN A 124 3.87 -34.40 -10.29
N ASN A 125 4.60 -35.05 -9.38
CA ASN A 125 6.07 -35.22 -9.41
C ASN A 125 6.92 -33.94 -9.28
N ALA A 126 6.35 -32.82 -8.84
CA ALA A 126 7.15 -31.62 -8.55
C ALA A 126 7.86 -31.71 -7.17
N PRO A 127 9.09 -31.17 -7.03
CA PRO A 127 9.71 -30.99 -5.73
C PRO A 127 8.90 -30.02 -4.87
N ALA A 128 8.73 -30.31 -3.57
CA ALA A 128 7.96 -29.47 -2.65
C ALA A 128 8.40 -27.99 -2.63
N ILE A 129 9.69 -27.72 -2.86
CA ILE A 129 10.24 -26.36 -2.96
C ILE A 129 9.65 -25.60 -4.15
N VAL A 130 9.46 -26.27 -5.29
CA VAL A 130 8.89 -25.65 -6.50
C VAL A 130 7.44 -25.25 -6.25
N GLU A 131 6.67 -26.10 -5.56
CA GLU A 131 5.28 -25.78 -5.21
C GLU A 131 5.17 -24.60 -4.25
N GLY A 132 6.03 -24.55 -3.22
CA GLY A 132 6.09 -23.42 -2.30
C GLY A 132 6.40 -22.09 -2.99
N ILE A 133 7.35 -22.10 -3.93
CA ILE A 133 7.69 -20.93 -4.75
C ILE A 133 6.49 -20.52 -5.63
N LEU A 134 5.80 -21.48 -6.23
CA LEU A 134 4.66 -21.21 -7.09
C LEU A 134 3.48 -20.62 -6.31
N LEU A 135 3.22 -21.14 -5.10
CA LEU A 135 2.24 -20.57 -4.18
C LEU A 135 2.63 -19.15 -3.75
N LEU A 136 3.89 -18.94 -3.37
CA LEU A 136 4.39 -17.62 -3.01
C LEU A 136 4.20 -16.61 -4.16
N LEU A 137 4.46 -17.04 -5.39
CA LEU A 137 4.26 -16.23 -6.58
C LEU A 137 2.77 -15.90 -6.79
N ALA A 138 1.88 -16.88 -6.63
CA ALA A 138 0.44 -16.66 -6.74
C ALA A 138 -0.07 -15.64 -5.69
N LEU A 139 0.36 -15.78 -4.43
CA LEU A 139 0.03 -14.84 -3.37
C LEU A 139 0.70 -13.47 -3.56
N PHE A 140 1.90 -13.42 -4.14
CA PHE A 140 2.54 -12.17 -4.52
C PHE A 140 1.74 -11.43 -5.60
N VAL A 141 1.25 -12.14 -6.61
CA VAL A 141 0.36 -11.56 -7.64
C VAL A 141 -0.92 -11.03 -7.00
N LEU A 142 -1.52 -11.78 -6.06
CA LEU A 142 -2.67 -11.29 -5.29
C LEU A 142 -2.34 -9.99 -4.55
N ASN A 143 -1.19 -9.93 -3.86
CA ASN A 143 -0.73 -8.73 -3.17
C ASN A 143 -0.60 -7.54 -4.14
N LYS A 144 -0.08 -7.75 -5.34
CA LYS A 144 -0.02 -6.70 -6.38
C LYS A 144 -1.38 -6.27 -6.88
N ILE A 145 -2.32 -7.19 -7.07
CA ILE A 145 -3.69 -6.83 -7.42
C ILE A 145 -4.31 -5.97 -6.33
N VAL A 146 -4.09 -6.31 -5.06
CA VAL A 146 -4.58 -5.53 -3.93
C VAL A 146 -3.98 -4.13 -3.92
N ASP A 147 -2.66 -4.00 -4.07
CA ASP A 147 -1.96 -2.71 -4.06
C ASP A 147 -2.33 -1.81 -5.26
N PHE A 148 -2.44 -2.37 -6.46
CA PHE A 148 -2.64 -1.58 -7.68
C PHE A 148 -4.10 -1.35 -8.07
N LEU A 149 -5.00 -2.29 -7.74
CA LEU A 149 -6.42 -2.20 -8.10
C LEU A 149 -7.29 -1.91 -6.89
N LEU A 150 -7.22 -2.73 -5.83
CA LEU A 150 -8.15 -2.58 -4.71
C LEU A 150 -7.85 -1.32 -3.90
N ALA A 151 -6.59 -1.08 -3.54
CA ALA A 151 -6.22 0.08 -2.73
C ALA A 151 -6.74 1.42 -3.30
N PRO A 152 -6.53 1.78 -4.58
CA PRO A 152 -7.07 3.03 -5.11
C PRO A 152 -8.61 3.07 -5.21
N ILE A 153 -9.27 1.93 -5.41
CA ILE A 153 -10.73 1.86 -5.48
C ILE A 153 -11.35 2.11 -4.09
N PHE A 154 -10.82 1.44 -3.07
CA PHE A 154 -11.39 1.49 -1.72
C PHE A 154 -10.85 2.65 -0.87
N LEU A 155 -9.63 3.12 -1.12
CA LEU A 155 -9.01 4.27 -0.43
C LEU A 155 -9.08 5.58 -1.24
N GLY A 156 -9.86 5.66 -2.32
CA GLY A 156 -9.82 6.67 -3.41
C GLY A 156 -9.67 8.18 -3.11
N ALA A 157 -9.58 8.63 -1.86
CA ALA A 157 -9.19 9.98 -1.46
C ALA A 157 -7.77 10.10 -0.82
N ALA A 158 -7.16 8.99 -0.40
CA ALA A 158 -5.82 8.96 0.22
C ALA A 158 -4.68 9.16 -0.80
N ASN A 159 -4.97 9.06 -2.11
CA ASN A 159 -4.01 9.19 -3.22
C ASN A 159 -3.31 10.56 -3.33
N LYS A 160 -3.68 11.54 -2.51
CA LYS A 160 -2.96 12.82 -2.43
C LYS A 160 -1.84 12.81 -1.39
N VAL A 161 -1.79 11.79 -0.54
CA VAL A 161 -0.72 11.63 0.44
C VAL A 161 0.41 10.88 -0.24
N ASN A 162 1.59 11.49 -0.26
CA ASN A 162 2.78 10.84 -0.79
C ASN A 162 3.00 9.50 -0.05
N PRO A 163 3.02 8.35 -0.75
CA PRO A 163 3.22 7.04 -0.13
C PRO A 163 4.47 6.94 0.76
N LEU A 164 5.50 7.75 0.47
CA LEU A 164 6.69 7.88 1.30
C LEU A 164 6.35 8.31 2.73
N ILE A 165 5.38 9.21 2.92
CA ILE A 165 4.96 9.68 4.25
C ILE A 165 4.37 8.53 5.05
N ILE A 166 3.51 7.72 4.42
CA ILE A 166 2.89 6.56 5.08
C ILE A 166 3.96 5.52 5.42
N PHE A 167 4.90 5.27 4.51
CA PHE A 167 6.01 4.35 4.74
C PHE A 167 6.87 4.77 5.94
N PHE A 168 7.30 6.04 5.99
CA PHE A 168 8.05 6.55 7.14
C PHE A 168 7.24 6.52 8.43
N ALA A 169 5.94 6.85 8.38
CA ALA A 169 5.06 6.78 9.54
C ALA A 169 4.94 5.35 10.08
N VAL A 170 4.83 4.34 9.20
CA VAL A 170 4.79 2.94 9.60
C VAL A 170 6.10 2.51 10.24
N ILE A 171 7.26 2.89 9.67
CA ILE A 171 8.57 2.58 10.26
C ILE A 171 8.70 3.23 11.64
N LEU A 172 8.45 4.54 11.74
CA LEU A 172 8.56 5.27 13.00
C LEU A 172 7.56 4.76 14.05
N GLY A 173 6.33 4.46 13.65
CA GLY A 173 5.33 3.85 14.52
C GLY A 173 5.79 2.47 15.02
N THR A 174 6.33 1.65 14.12
CA THR A 174 6.84 0.32 14.48
C THR A 174 8.02 0.40 15.46
N LEU A 175 8.93 1.36 15.27
CA LEU A 175 10.08 1.53 16.16
C LEU A 175 9.69 2.07 17.56
N THR A 176 8.61 2.85 17.65
CA THR A 176 8.19 3.48 18.92
C THR A 176 7.25 2.61 19.75
N PHE A 177 6.28 1.95 19.12
CA PHE A 177 5.25 1.16 19.80
C PHE A 177 5.13 -0.28 19.28
N GLY A 178 6.11 -0.76 18.49
CA GLY A 178 6.09 -2.10 17.93
C GLY A 178 4.92 -2.32 16.98
N LEU A 179 4.33 -3.52 17.05
CA LEU A 179 3.20 -3.92 16.21
C LEU A 179 2.01 -2.95 16.31
N VAL A 180 1.71 -2.45 17.51
CA VAL A 180 0.61 -1.51 17.74
C VAL A 180 0.85 -0.19 16.99
N GLY A 181 2.09 0.28 17.00
CA GLY A 181 2.46 1.50 16.26
C GLY A 181 2.37 1.33 14.76
N ALA A 182 2.67 0.15 14.21
CA ALA A 182 2.51 -0.15 12.78
C ALA A 182 1.04 -0.04 12.33
N ILE A 183 0.12 -0.57 13.13
CA ILE A 183 -1.32 -0.54 12.86
C ILE A 183 -1.88 0.89 12.96
N LEU A 184 -1.46 1.64 13.98
CA LEU A 184 -1.94 3.00 14.21
C LEU A 184 -1.27 4.06 13.34
N ALA A 185 -0.15 3.75 12.69
CA ALA A 185 0.62 4.70 11.89
C ALA A 185 -0.23 5.37 10.80
N VAL A 186 -0.99 4.59 10.03
CA VAL A 186 -1.82 5.09 8.94
C VAL A 186 -2.94 6.02 9.44
N PRO A 187 -3.83 5.59 10.37
CA PRO A 187 -4.91 6.46 10.83
C PRO A 187 -4.38 7.72 11.52
N VAL A 188 -3.31 7.63 12.32
CA VAL A 188 -2.69 8.80 12.96
C VAL A 188 -2.17 9.78 11.92
N THR A 189 -1.49 9.28 10.88
CA THR A 189 -0.99 10.10 9.78
C THR A 189 -2.12 10.80 9.02
N LEU A 190 -3.21 10.08 8.74
CA LEU A 190 -4.39 10.64 8.08
C LEU A 190 -5.03 11.76 8.91
N VAL A 191 -5.11 11.58 10.23
CA VAL A 191 -5.61 12.63 11.14
C VAL A 191 -4.68 13.83 11.15
N ALA A 192 -3.38 13.62 11.30
CA ALA A 192 -2.38 14.70 11.31
C ALA A 192 -2.44 15.55 10.03
N ILE A 193 -2.51 14.89 8.87
CA ILE A 193 -2.64 15.57 7.57
C ILE A 193 -3.97 16.34 7.49
N THR A 194 -5.07 15.75 7.96
CA THR A 194 -6.40 16.40 7.95
C THR A 194 -6.41 17.66 8.82
N VAL A 195 -5.75 17.62 9.98
CA VAL A 195 -5.60 18.77 10.86
C VAL A 195 -4.73 19.84 10.20
N TRP A 196 -3.57 19.46 9.65
CA TRP A 196 -2.67 20.37 8.97
C TRP A 196 -3.37 21.12 7.82
N GLN A 197 -4.10 20.39 6.98
CA GLN A 197 -4.87 20.96 5.87
C GLN A 197 -6.05 21.84 6.32
N HIS A 198 -6.50 21.74 7.57
CA HIS A 198 -7.56 22.61 8.08
C HIS A 198 -7.02 23.96 8.56
N PHE A 199 -5.81 23.99 9.12
CA PHE A 199 -5.17 25.21 9.63
C PHE A 199 -4.43 26.01 8.54
N TYR A 200 -3.84 25.33 7.55
CA TYR A 200 -3.05 25.97 6.48
C TYR A 200 -3.87 26.31 5.22
N LYS A 201 -5.20 26.38 5.33
CA LYS A 201 -6.12 26.70 4.24
C LYS A 201 -6.86 27.98 4.53
#